data_AF-A0A9P3GQE4-F1
#
_entry.id   AF-A0A9P3GQE4-F1
#
_cell.length_a   1.000
_cell.length_b   1.000
_cell.length_c   1.000
_cell.angle_alpha   90.00
_cell.angle_beta   90.00
_cell.angle_gamma   90.00
#
_symmetry.space_group_name_H-M   'P 1'
#
loop_
_entity.id
_entity.type
_entity.pdbx_description
1 polymer ?
#
loop_
_entity_poly.entity_id
_entity_poly.type
_entity_poly.pdbx_seq_one_letter_code
_entity_poly.pdbx_strand_id
1 'polypeptide(L)'
;MHASFASLTILAVALSGAFAAPLFGDGGNGGSAVSGNSDSANGGSAYDFVSGLFGGSSIGGNGGVSLSGSATGGAGADSGFFGSGGNGGSAQTGNAGPANGGSASSSGFNIFGFGGAQGGNGGASVSGGATGGTGGEGGVFGSGGNGGDAQTGNAGPANGGSATSGGFSIFGGGGAQGGNGGVSESGPAVGGNAGSA
;
A
#
# COMPACT_ATOMS: atom_id res chain seq x y z
N MET A 1 -6.87 50.19 -62.57
CA MET A 1 -6.47 49.37 -61.40
C MET A 1 -7.20 48.05 -61.51
N HIS A 2 -6.54 47.01 -62.02
CA HIS A 2 -7.11 45.65 -62.07
C HIS A 2 -6.57 44.87 -60.89
N ALA A 3 -7.45 44.49 -59.95
CA ALA A 3 -7.11 43.56 -58.90
C ALA A 3 -7.28 42.13 -59.44
N SER A 4 -6.19 41.39 -59.59
CA SER A 4 -6.24 39.95 -59.85
C SER A 4 -6.52 39.21 -58.55
N PHE A 5 -7.67 38.53 -58.47
CA PHE A 5 -7.92 37.56 -57.41
C PHE A 5 -7.28 36.23 -57.83
N ALA A 6 -6.15 35.88 -57.21
CA ALA A 6 -5.61 34.53 -57.28
C ALA A 6 -6.58 33.60 -56.52
N SER A 7 -7.22 32.69 -57.25
CA SER A 7 -8.07 31.65 -56.68
C SER A 7 -7.18 30.65 -55.94
N LEU A 8 -7.24 30.66 -54.60
CA LEU A 8 -6.60 29.66 -53.75
C LEU A 8 -7.43 28.36 -53.82
N THR A 9 -6.97 27.41 -54.64
CA THR A 9 -7.58 26.08 -54.69
C THR A 9 -7.14 25.29 -53.47
N ILE A 10 -8.00 25.22 -52.45
CA ILE A 10 -7.81 24.30 -51.32
C ILE A 10 -8.13 22.89 -51.83
N LEU A 11 -7.10 22.06 -51.95
CA LEU A 11 -7.22 20.65 -52.35
C LEU A 11 -7.86 19.86 -51.19
N ALA A 12 -9.18 19.67 -51.26
CA ALA A 12 -9.90 18.77 -50.38
C ALA A 12 -9.62 17.31 -50.80
N VAL A 13 -8.69 16.64 -50.13
CA VAL A 13 -8.46 15.21 -50.31
C VAL A 13 -9.61 14.46 -49.64
N ALA A 14 -10.56 13.98 -50.46
CA ALA A 14 -11.60 13.07 -50.01
C ALA A 14 -11.01 11.66 -49.81
N LEU A 15 -10.65 11.32 -48.56
CA LEU A 15 -10.38 9.94 -48.17
C LEU A 15 -11.71 9.21 -47.95
N SER A 16 -12.26 8.63 -49.01
CA SER A 16 -13.36 7.66 -48.93
C SER A 16 -12.81 6.30 -48.51
N GLY A 17 -12.54 6.13 -47.22
CA GLY A 17 -12.27 4.85 -46.59
C GLY A 17 -12.66 5.01 -45.13
N ALA A 18 -13.59 4.19 -44.66
CA ALA A 18 -14.20 4.32 -43.34
C ALA A 18 -13.16 4.16 -42.21
N PHE A 19 -12.50 5.26 -41.84
CA PHE A 19 -11.86 5.43 -40.56
C PHE A 19 -12.79 6.30 -39.73
N ALA A 20 -13.63 5.67 -38.91
CA ALA A 20 -14.40 6.36 -37.87
C ALA A 20 -13.49 6.79 -36.71
N ALA A 21 -12.29 7.28 -37.01
CA ALA A 21 -11.49 8.01 -36.04
C ALA A 21 -12.11 9.41 -35.95
N PRO A 22 -12.46 9.91 -34.77
CA PRO A 22 -12.94 11.28 -34.63
C PRO A 22 -11.90 12.21 -35.26
N LEU A 23 -12.34 13.03 -36.22
CA LEU A 23 -11.43 13.96 -36.90
C LEU A 23 -10.89 14.99 -35.90
N PHE A 24 -11.71 15.36 -34.91
CA PHE A 24 -11.37 16.26 -33.82
C PHE A 24 -11.85 15.64 -32.50
N GLY A 25 -10.98 15.62 -31.48
CA GLY A 25 -11.35 15.17 -30.15
C GLY A 25 -10.13 14.85 -29.30
N ASP A 26 -10.00 15.52 -28.16
CA ASP A 26 -8.99 15.22 -27.16
C ASP A 26 -9.39 13.97 -26.37
N GLY A 27 -8.38 13.19 -26.00
CA GLY A 27 -8.52 12.01 -25.16
C GLY A 27 -8.91 12.41 -23.74
N GLY A 28 -9.88 11.68 -23.15
CA GLY A 28 -10.29 11.87 -21.77
C GLY A 28 -9.22 11.40 -20.77
N ASN A 29 -9.13 12.04 -19.60
CA ASN A 29 -8.20 11.61 -18.55
C ASN A 29 -8.72 10.39 -17.78
N GLY A 30 -7.81 9.51 -17.39
CA GLY A 30 -8.08 8.38 -16.51
C GLY A 30 -8.37 8.82 -15.07
N GLY A 31 -9.24 8.08 -14.39
CA GLY A 31 -9.63 8.37 -13.00
C GLY A 31 -8.55 7.99 -11.99
N SER A 32 -8.45 8.73 -10.89
CA SER A 32 -7.52 8.40 -9.79
C SER A 32 -8.14 7.41 -8.80
N ALA A 33 -7.30 6.54 -8.21
CA ALA A 33 -7.71 5.56 -7.20
C ALA A 33 -6.96 5.76 -5.88
N VAL A 34 -7.68 5.65 -4.77
CA VAL A 34 -7.11 5.74 -3.41
C VAL A 34 -7.61 4.55 -2.59
N SER A 35 -6.69 3.78 -1.99
CA SER A 35 -7.03 2.76 -1.01
C SER A 35 -6.91 3.28 0.43
N GLY A 36 -7.71 2.74 1.34
CA GLY A 36 -7.73 3.12 2.75
C GLY A 36 -6.58 2.53 3.56
N ASN A 37 -6.31 3.13 4.73
CA ASN A 37 -5.41 2.59 5.73
C ASN A 37 -6.02 1.36 6.42
N SER A 38 -5.19 0.47 6.96
CA SER A 38 -5.64 -0.60 7.85
C SER A 38 -5.35 -0.32 9.32
N ASP A 39 -6.19 -0.85 10.19
CA ASP A 39 -6.09 -0.68 11.64
C ASP A 39 -5.03 -1.58 12.28
N SER A 40 -4.76 -1.38 13.57
CA SER A 40 -3.80 -2.17 14.34
C SER A 40 -4.33 -3.57 14.66
N ALA A 41 -3.45 -4.58 14.57
CA ALA A 41 -3.72 -5.96 14.96
C ALA A 41 -2.70 -6.42 16.03
N ASN A 42 -2.68 -5.77 17.19
CA ASN A 42 -1.73 -6.11 18.25
C ASN A 42 -2.21 -7.28 19.12
N GLY A 43 -1.26 -8.10 19.59
CA GLY A 43 -1.50 -9.16 20.54
C GLY A 43 -1.77 -8.66 21.96
N GLY A 44 -2.65 -9.36 22.69
CA GLY A 44 -3.00 -9.00 24.07
C GLY A 44 -1.88 -9.29 25.06
N SER A 45 -1.75 -8.48 26.10
CA SER A 45 -0.76 -8.72 27.16
C SER A 45 -1.29 -9.68 28.23
N ALA A 46 -0.41 -10.51 28.77
CA ALA A 46 -0.70 -11.41 29.89
C ALA A 46 0.08 -10.98 31.14
N TYR A 47 -0.61 -10.91 32.27
CA TYR A 47 -0.01 -10.61 33.56
C TYR A 47 -0.42 -11.67 34.57
N ASP A 48 0.55 -12.28 35.21
CA ASP A 48 0.33 -13.23 36.30
C ASP A 48 1.00 -12.73 37.58
N PHE A 49 0.27 -12.82 38.69
CA PHE A 49 0.74 -12.46 40.02
C PHE A 49 0.49 -13.61 40.98
N VAL A 50 1.58 -14.27 41.40
CA VAL A 50 1.51 -15.48 42.21
C VAL A 50 1.86 -15.18 43.65
N SER A 51 0.85 -15.36 44.51
CA SER A 51 0.95 -15.37 45.97
C SER A 51 0.92 -16.82 46.47
N GLY A 52 1.97 -17.59 46.20
CA GLY A 52 2.04 -19.02 46.56
C GLY A 52 3.28 -19.76 46.03
N LEU A 53 3.51 -20.97 46.55
CA LEU A 53 4.74 -21.77 46.37
C LEU A 53 5.00 -22.26 44.93
N PHE A 54 3.97 -22.36 44.07
CA PHE A 54 4.08 -22.84 42.70
C PHE A 54 3.80 -21.71 41.70
N GLY A 55 4.81 -21.33 40.92
CA GLY A 55 4.73 -20.23 39.93
C GLY A 55 3.88 -20.56 38.70
N GLY A 56 3.08 -19.60 38.24
CA GLY A 56 2.31 -19.64 37.00
C GLY A 56 3.09 -19.06 35.82
N SER A 57 2.69 -19.45 34.59
CA SER A 57 3.32 -18.99 33.35
C SER A 57 2.41 -18.00 32.64
N SER A 58 2.95 -16.85 32.22
CA SER A 58 2.23 -15.85 31.44
C SER A 58 2.76 -15.84 30.00
N ILE A 59 1.84 -15.92 29.03
CA ILE A 59 2.17 -15.90 27.60
C ILE A 59 1.40 -14.74 26.96
N GLY A 60 2.13 -13.77 26.39
CA GLY A 60 1.56 -12.67 25.63
C GLY A 60 0.98 -13.18 24.31
N GLY A 61 -0.13 -12.59 23.88
CA GLY A 61 -0.77 -12.92 22.60
C GLY A 61 0.07 -12.47 21.41
N ASN A 62 -0.01 -13.19 20.29
CA ASN A 62 0.70 -12.78 19.07
C ASN A 62 0.00 -11.62 18.37
N GLY A 63 0.76 -10.80 17.64
CA GLY A 63 0.22 -9.83 16.69
C GLY A 63 -0.53 -10.55 15.55
N GLY A 64 -1.61 -9.93 15.07
CA GLY A 64 -2.41 -10.38 13.94
C GLY A 64 -1.91 -9.86 12.59
N VAL A 65 -2.81 -9.73 11.61
CA VAL A 65 -2.49 -9.27 10.26
C VAL A 65 -3.12 -7.90 10.03
N SER A 66 -2.32 -6.92 9.62
CA SER A 66 -2.78 -5.62 9.16
C SER A 66 -2.37 -5.42 7.69
N LEU A 67 -3.37 -5.29 6.80
CA LEU A 67 -3.17 -5.19 5.36
C LEU A 67 -3.94 -3.99 4.79
N SER A 68 -3.23 -3.03 4.18
CA SER A 68 -3.90 -1.95 3.43
C SER A 68 -4.20 -2.37 1.98
N GLY A 69 -5.19 -1.75 1.35
CA GLY A 69 -5.63 -2.10 0.00
C GLY A 69 -4.65 -1.67 -1.10
N SER A 70 -4.74 -2.28 -2.29
CA SER A 70 -4.02 -1.81 -3.48
C SER A 70 -4.85 -0.79 -4.28
N ALA A 71 -4.20 0.05 -5.09
CA ALA A 71 -4.86 1.06 -5.91
C ALA A 71 -4.28 1.10 -7.34
N THR A 72 -5.17 1.30 -8.33
CA THR A 72 -4.79 1.37 -9.75
C THR A 72 -5.48 2.56 -10.40
N GLY A 73 -4.69 3.46 -10.99
CA GLY A 73 -5.19 4.61 -11.74
C GLY A 73 -5.74 4.19 -13.11
N GLY A 74 -6.78 4.86 -13.57
CA GLY A 74 -7.39 4.61 -14.87
C GLY A 74 -6.51 5.07 -16.02
N ALA A 75 -6.62 4.44 -17.18
CA ALA A 75 -5.93 4.91 -18.38
C ALA A 75 -6.57 6.18 -18.94
N GLY A 76 -5.75 7.07 -19.50
CA GLY A 76 -6.21 8.11 -20.39
C GLY A 76 -6.72 7.51 -21.70
N ALA A 77 -7.74 8.12 -22.30
CA ALA A 77 -8.28 7.68 -23.57
C ALA A 77 -7.45 8.22 -24.74
N ASP A 78 -7.43 7.47 -25.83
CA ASP A 78 -6.81 7.90 -27.08
C ASP A 78 -7.63 9.01 -27.74
N SER A 79 -6.99 9.71 -28.66
CA SER A 79 -7.53 10.89 -29.30
C SER A 79 -7.68 10.77 -30.82
N GLY A 80 -8.43 11.69 -31.39
CA GLY A 80 -8.68 11.78 -32.84
C GLY A 80 -7.46 12.25 -33.64
N PHE A 81 -7.57 12.31 -34.98
CA PHE A 81 -6.44 12.59 -35.89
C PHE A 81 -5.65 13.89 -35.59
N PHE A 82 -6.32 14.91 -35.04
CA PHE A 82 -5.72 16.16 -34.57
C PHE A 82 -5.75 16.33 -33.03
N GLY A 83 -6.24 15.34 -32.30
CA GLY A 83 -6.47 15.44 -30.85
C GLY A 83 -5.24 15.02 -30.04
N SER A 84 -5.18 15.47 -28.79
CA SER A 84 -4.14 15.05 -27.85
C SER A 84 -4.63 13.90 -26.97
N GLY A 85 -3.79 12.90 -26.72
CA GLY A 85 -4.10 11.76 -25.87
C GLY A 85 -4.37 12.17 -24.42
N GLY A 86 -5.28 11.47 -23.75
CA GLY A 86 -5.65 11.75 -22.37
C GLY A 86 -4.59 11.33 -21.37
N ASN A 87 -4.52 11.95 -20.21
CA ASN A 87 -3.55 11.57 -19.18
C ASN A 87 -4.05 10.37 -18.37
N GLY A 88 -3.14 9.48 -17.97
CA GLY A 88 -3.41 8.42 -17.01
C GLY A 88 -3.69 8.97 -15.61
N GLY A 89 -4.57 8.31 -14.87
CA GLY A 89 -4.94 8.66 -13.51
C GLY A 89 -3.91 8.18 -12.49
N SER A 90 -3.83 8.86 -11.35
CA SER A 90 -2.87 8.49 -10.29
C SER A 90 -3.42 7.43 -9.34
N ALA A 91 -2.54 6.62 -8.76
CA ALA A 91 -2.89 5.66 -7.72
C ALA A 91 -2.16 5.95 -6.41
N GLN A 92 -2.90 5.88 -5.31
CA GLN A 92 -2.34 5.96 -3.97
C GLN A 92 -2.89 4.86 -3.07
N THR A 93 -2.02 4.18 -2.32
CA THR A 93 -2.49 3.24 -1.29
C THR A 93 -2.33 3.77 0.11
N GLY A 94 -3.17 3.30 1.02
CA GLY A 94 -3.07 3.58 2.46
C GLY A 94 -1.92 2.85 3.15
N ASN A 95 -1.63 3.29 4.38
CA ASN A 95 -0.65 2.67 5.27
C ASN A 95 -1.24 1.44 5.95
N ALA A 96 -0.39 0.46 6.24
CA ALA A 96 -0.75 -0.64 7.10
C ALA A 96 -0.56 -0.28 8.59
N GLY A 97 -1.46 -0.78 9.44
CA GLY A 97 -1.40 -0.59 10.88
C GLY A 97 -0.38 -1.50 11.58
N PRO A 98 0.01 -1.19 12.83
CA PRO A 98 0.86 -2.05 13.66
C PRO A 98 0.32 -3.47 13.86
N ALA A 99 1.22 -4.46 13.91
CA ALA A 99 0.93 -5.86 14.18
C ALA A 99 1.90 -6.41 15.24
N ASN A 100 1.97 -5.79 16.42
CA ASN A 100 2.94 -6.17 17.45
C ASN A 100 2.44 -7.34 18.30
N GLY A 101 3.35 -8.13 18.84
CA GLY A 101 3.07 -9.11 19.89
C GLY A 101 2.80 -8.45 21.25
N GLY A 102 2.00 -9.12 22.06
CA GLY A 102 1.63 -8.73 23.41
C GLY A 102 2.70 -9.10 24.42
N SER A 103 2.79 -8.33 25.51
CA SER A 103 3.82 -8.56 26.53
C SER A 103 3.35 -9.55 27.59
N ALA A 104 4.29 -10.32 28.15
CA ALA A 104 4.05 -11.16 29.31
C ALA A 104 4.82 -10.67 30.52
N SER A 105 4.18 -10.67 31.69
CA SER A 105 4.86 -10.42 32.95
C SER A 105 4.39 -11.40 34.01
N SER A 106 5.33 -11.93 34.79
CA SER A 106 5.06 -12.81 35.93
C SER A 106 5.80 -12.29 37.16
N SER A 107 5.11 -12.17 38.30
CA SER A 107 5.71 -11.70 39.55
C SER A 107 5.15 -12.39 40.80
N GLY A 108 5.98 -12.54 41.86
CA GLY A 108 5.56 -13.23 43.09
C GLY A 108 6.62 -13.35 44.20
N PHE A 109 6.21 -13.87 45.36
CA PHE A 109 7.05 -14.12 46.55
C PHE A 109 7.32 -15.64 46.71
N ASN A 110 8.60 -16.04 46.82
CA ASN A 110 9.05 -17.45 46.86
C ASN A 110 8.58 -18.30 45.67
N ILE A 111 9.21 -18.10 44.51
CA ILE A 111 8.91 -18.89 43.31
C ILE A 111 9.76 -20.17 43.38
N PHE A 112 9.16 -21.27 43.86
CA PHE A 112 9.67 -22.64 43.69
C PHE A 112 8.91 -23.30 42.54
N GLY A 113 9.31 -23.01 41.31
CA GLY A 113 8.66 -23.58 40.14
C GLY A 113 9.09 -22.97 38.83
N PHE A 114 8.94 -23.73 37.75
CA PHE A 114 9.30 -23.44 36.36
C PHE A 114 8.49 -22.29 35.71
N GLY A 115 7.91 -21.37 36.48
CA GLY A 115 7.04 -20.30 35.98
C GLY A 115 7.83 -19.31 35.14
N GLY A 116 7.52 -19.22 33.84
CA GLY A 116 8.17 -18.32 32.89
C GLY A 116 7.21 -17.26 32.33
N ALA A 117 7.77 -16.13 31.90
CA ALA A 117 7.04 -15.14 31.11
C ALA A 117 7.51 -15.23 29.66
N GLN A 118 6.58 -15.34 28.71
CA GLN A 118 6.89 -15.38 27.29
C GLN A 118 6.13 -14.28 26.54
N GLY A 119 6.85 -13.34 25.92
CA GLY A 119 6.24 -12.34 25.07
C GLY A 119 5.66 -12.98 23.80
N GLY A 120 4.55 -12.44 23.31
CA GLY A 120 3.94 -12.88 22.05
C GLY A 120 4.75 -12.42 20.85
N ASN A 121 4.72 -13.14 19.74
CA ASN A 121 5.42 -12.74 18.51
C ASN A 121 4.70 -11.59 17.80
N GLY A 122 5.46 -10.79 17.06
CA GLY A 122 4.90 -9.87 16.06
C GLY A 122 4.13 -10.63 14.99
N GLY A 123 3.12 -9.96 14.43
CA GLY A 123 2.29 -10.44 13.33
C GLY A 123 2.80 -9.95 11.97
N ALA A 124 1.88 -9.66 11.05
CA ALA A 124 2.22 -9.16 9.72
C ALA A 124 1.60 -7.78 9.49
N SER A 125 2.41 -6.83 9.04
CA SER A 125 1.94 -5.52 8.60
C SER A 125 2.40 -5.28 7.16
N VAL A 126 1.46 -5.18 6.23
CA VAL A 126 1.77 -5.12 4.80
C VAL A 126 0.95 -4.01 4.14
N SER A 127 1.61 -3.08 3.46
CA SER A 127 0.87 -2.07 2.67
C SER A 127 0.62 -2.56 1.25
N GLY A 128 -0.51 -2.14 0.66
CA GLY A 128 -0.85 -2.46 -0.72
C GLY A 128 0.05 -1.76 -1.76
N GLY A 129 0.03 -2.28 -2.99
CA GLY A 129 0.75 -1.70 -4.12
C GLY A 129 -0.05 -0.63 -4.87
N ALA A 130 0.64 0.34 -5.45
CA ALA A 130 0.04 1.41 -6.24
C ALA A 130 0.53 1.32 -7.70
N THR A 131 -0.38 1.39 -8.66
CA THR A 131 -0.05 1.43 -10.09
C THR A 131 -0.73 2.61 -10.77
N GLY A 132 0.06 3.54 -11.31
CA GLY A 132 -0.43 4.69 -12.06
C GLY A 132 -1.02 4.25 -13.40
N GLY A 133 -2.03 4.98 -13.87
CA GLY A 133 -2.67 4.74 -15.16
C GLY A 133 -1.79 5.17 -16.32
N THR A 134 -1.92 4.53 -17.48
CA THR A 134 -1.19 4.93 -18.69
C THR A 134 -1.84 6.13 -19.36
N GLY A 135 -1.06 7.02 -19.95
CA GLY A 135 -1.56 8.05 -20.86
C GLY A 135 -2.07 7.42 -22.17
N GLY A 136 -3.09 8.03 -22.75
CA GLY A 136 -3.64 7.67 -24.06
C GLY A 136 -2.81 8.23 -25.21
N GLU A 137 -2.99 7.67 -26.39
CA GLU A 137 -2.26 8.03 -27.60
C GLU A 137 -2.79 9.34 -28.23
N GLY A 138 -1.85 10.14 -28.74
CA GLY A 138 -2.10 11.33 -29.55
C GLY A 138 -2.51 10.96 -30.98
N GLY A 139 -3.23 11.86 -31.64
CA GLY A 139 -3.42 11.80 -33.09
C GLY A 139 -2.15 12.16 -33.86
N VAL A 140 -2.19 11.99 -35.19
CA VAL A 140 -1.06 12.27 -36.12
C VAL A 140 -0.44 13.67 -35.95
N PHE A 141 -1.22 14.65 -35.51
CA PHE A 141 -0.75 16.00 -35.21
C PHE A 141 -0.91 16.40 -33.74
N GLY A 142 -1.33 15.46 -32.89
CA GLY A 142 -1.49 15.67 -31.46
C GLY A 142 -0.32 15.13 -30.66
N SER A 143 -0.34 15.35 -29.35
CA SER A 143 0.62 14.78 -28.42
C SER A 143 -0.01 13.62 -27.66
N GLY A 144 0.77 12.58 -27.34
CA GLY A 144 0.38 11.57 -26.36
C GLY A 144 0.16 12.17 -24.96
N GLY A 145 -0.70 11.52 -24.18
CA GLY A 145 -0.97 11.90 -22.79
C GLY A 145 0.11 11.39 -21.83
N ASN A 146 0.21 12.00 -20.66
CA ASN A 146 1.17 11.56 -19.64
C ASN A 146 0.66 10.33 -18.88
N GLY A 147 1.58 9.50 -18.40
CA GLY A 147 1.25 8.48 -17.40
C GLY A 147 0.91 9.10 -16.05
N GLY A 148 0.12 8.39 -15.25
CA GLY A 148 -0.27 8.78 -13.90
C GLY A 148 0.76 8.36 -12.86
N ASP A 149 0.79 9.06 -11.74
CA ASP A 149 1.71 8.78 -10.64
C ASP A 149 1.25 7.59 -9.80
N ALA A 150 2.20 6.93 -9.12
CA ALA A 150 1.92 5.91 -8.14
C ALA A 150 2.62 6.20 -6.81
N GLN A 151 1.87 6.13 -5.72
CA GLN A 151 2.39 6.29 -4.37
C GLN A 151 1.91 5.15 -3.46
N THR A 152 2.84 4.42 -2.88
CA THR A 152 2.50 3.39 -1.89
C THR A 152 2.50 3.92 -0.46
N GLY A 153 1.72 3.24 0.38
CA GLY A 153 1.73 3.47 1.82
C GLY A 153 2.85 2.72 2.49
N ASN A 154 3.11 3.03 3.76
CA ASN A 154 4.11 2.35 4.57
C ASN A 154 3.49 1.18 5.33
N ALA A 155 4.26 0.10 5.47
CA ALA A 155 3.98 -0.90 6.48
C ALA A 155 4.15 -0.36 7.90
N GLY A 156 3.31 -0.86 8.82
CA GLY A 156 3.41 -0.59 10.25
C GLY A 156 4.41 -1.51 10.95
N PRO A 157 4.76 -1.22 12.21
CA PRO A 157 5.67 -2.05 12.99
C PRO A 157 5.04 -3.41 13.32
N ALA A 158 5.85 -4.47 13.23
CA ALA A 158 5.48 -5.83 13.60
C ALA A 158 6.49 -6.38 14.62
N ASN A 159 6.57 -5.77 15.80
CA ASN A 159 7.55 -6.15 16.80
C ASN A 159 7.06 -7.32 17.65
N GLY A 160 7.99 -8.08 18.24
CA GLY A 160 7.66 -9.02 19.32
C GLY A 160 7.30 -8.31 20.62
N GLY A 161 6.56 -9.00 21.47
CA GLY A 161 6.20 -8.59 22.82
C GLY A 161 7.35 -8.82 23.80
N SER A 162 7.37 -8.05 24.89
CA SER A 162 8.40 -8.19 25.92
C SER A 162 8.00 -9.23 26.95
N ALA A 163 8.99 -9.84 27.62
CA ALA A 163 8.78 -10.72 28.75
C ALA A 163 9.55 -10.24 29.98
N THR A 164 8.88 -10.22 31.13
CA THR A 164 9.49 -9.85 32.40
C THR A 164 9.13 -10.88 33.48
N SER A 165 10.13 -11.37 34.21
CA SER A 165 9.95 -12.24 35.38
C SER A 165 10.70 -11.64 36.58
N GLY A 166 10.03 -11.44 37.71
CA GLY A 166 10.64 -10.81 38.89
C GLY A 166 10.03 -11.20 40.25
N GLY A 167 10.87 -11.42 41.27
CA GLY A 167 10.46 -11.81 42.63
C GLY A 167 11.62 -11.92 43.63
N PHE A 168 11.32 -11.96 44.94
CA PHE A 168 12.31 -11.86 46.04
C PHE A 168 13.19 -13.11 46.27
N SER A 169 12.86 -14.25 45.66
CA SER A 169 13.64 -15.51 45.66
C SER A 169 13.21 -16.34 44.45
N ILE A 170 14.02 -16.37 43.39
CA ILE A 170 13.78 -17.20 42.18
C ILE A 170 14.72 -18.40 42.26
N PHE A 171 14.20 -19.56 42.66
CA PHE A 171 14.95 -20.83 42.65
C PHE A 171 14.27 -21.81 41.69
N GLY A 172 14.77 -21.89 40.46
CA GLY A 172 14.22 -22.72 39.39
C GLY A 172 14.20 -21.97 38.05
N GLY A 173 14.56 -22.65 36.96
CA GLY A 173 14.86 -22.09 35.64
C GLY A 173 13.69 -21.51 34.83
N GLY A 174 12.77 -20.78 35.44
CA GLY A 174 11.73 -20.01 34.74
C GLY A 174 12.31 -18.72 34.15
N GLY A 175 12.81 -18.78 32.91
CA GLY A 175 13.33 -17.61 32.20
C GLY A 175 12.23 -16.69 31.68
N ALA A 176 12.55 -15.41 31.49
CA ALA A 176 11.74 -14.49 30.70
C ALA A 176 12.23 -14.53 29.25
N GLN A 177 11.36 -14.89 28.30
CA GLN A 177 11.70 -14.96 26.89
C GLN A 177 10.85 -13.96 26.10
N GLY A 178 11.50 -12.96 25.51
CA GLY A 178 10.82 -12.03 24.60
C GLY A 178 10.23 -12.76 23.39
N GLY A 179 9.18 -12.18 22.81
CA GLY A 179 8.61 -12.62 21.55
C GLY A 179 9.49 -12.20 20.37
N ASN A 180 9.41 -12.97 19.29
CA ASN A 180 10.11 -12.64 18.04
C ASN A 180 9.42 -11.49 17.31
N GLY A 181 10.18 -10.73 16.52
CA GLY A 181 9.62 -9.82 15.52
C GLY A 181 8.78 -10.57 14.48
N GLY A 182 7.89 -9.82 13.84
CA GLY A 182 7.05 -10.22 12.73
C GLY A 182 7.50 -9.56 11.42
N VAL A 183 6.63 -9.57 10.42
CA VAL A 183 6.93 -9.10 9.06
C VAL A 183 6.33 -7.72 8.83
N SER A 184 7.14 -6.79 8.32
CA SER A 184 6.73 -5.44 7.92
C SER A 184 7.18 -5.19 6.48
N GLU A 185 6.24 -5.08 5.54
CA GLU A 185 6.53 -5.01 4.10
C GLU A 185 5.70 -3.95 3.39
N SER A 186 6.36 -2.97 2.76
CA SER A 186 5.68 -1.96 1.95
C SER A 186 5.42 -2.45 0.53
N GLY A 187 4.25 -2.14 -0.02
CA GLY A 187 3.90 -2.49 -1.40
C GLY A 187 4.70 -1.72 -2.46
N PRO A 188 4.76 -2.23 -3.70
CA PRO A 188 5.47 -1.60 -4.81
C PRO A 188 4.69 -0.44 -5.42
N ALA A 189 5.39 0.64 -5.78
CA ALA A 189 4.84 1.78 -6.52
C ALA A 189 5.32 1.75 -7.97
N VAL A 190 4.40 1.69 -8.94
CA VAL A 190 4.72 1.63 -10.37
C VAL A 190 4.02 2.79 -11.08
N GLY A 191 4.79 3.76 -11.58
CA GLY A 191 4.25 4.87 -12.37
C GLY A 191 3.65 4.40 -13.70
N GLY A 192 2.72 5.19 -14.22
CA GLY A 192 2.11 4.96 -15.53
C GLY A 192 3.04 5.35 -16.68
N ASN A 193 2.87 4.69 -17.82
CA ASN A 193 3.57 5.05 -19.05
C ASN A 193 2.89 6.24 -19.73
N ALA A 194 3.67 7.14 -20.33
CA ALA A 194 3.13 8.13 -21.25
C ALA A 194 2.66 7.46 -22.55
N GLY A 195 1.61 8.01 -23.15
CA GLY A 195 1.15 7.67 -24.49
C GLY A 195 2.07 8.25 -25.56
N SER A 196 2.08 7.61 -26.73
CA SER A 196 2.81 8.09 -27.90
C SER A 196 2.06 9.22 -28.61
N ALA A 197 2.83 10.08 -29.30
CA ALA A 197 2.32 11.06 -30.26
C ALA A 197 2.31 10.44 -31.67
#